data_AF-A0A2E7CP51-F1
#
_entry.id   AF-A0A2E7CP51-F1
#
_cell.length_a   1.000
_cell.length_b   1.000
_cell.length_c   1.000
_cell.angle_alpha   90.00
_cell.angle_beta   90.00
_cell.angle_gamma   90.00
#
_symmetry.space_group_name_H-M   'P 1'
#
loop_
_entity.id
_entity.type
_entity.pdbx_description
1 polymer ?
#
loop_
_entity_poly.entity_id
_entity_poly.type
_entity_poly.pdbx_seq_one_letter_code
_entity_poly.pdbx_strand_id
1 'polypeptide(L)'
;MGSEQSVKETLRELLSSYGLDILFSSVQLTGLLRDLHPQEPQKVFCILETIESGVLESLLNCNPTREAELRSCAALLTSRSGIQASLALWAIQVWSEVLPKEIFSEQKISRKVDALAEDDVEKEIWNGTIDEILGRPEL
;
A
#
# COMPACT_ATOMS: atom_id res chain seq x y z
N MET A 1 -14.70 -19.03 -30.22
CA MET A 1 -14.76 -19.45 -28.81
C MET A 1 -13.66 -18.68 -28.11
N GLY A 2 -13.95 -17.44 -27.69
CA GLY A 2 -12.98 -16.63 -26.97
C GLY A 2 -12.83 -17.21 -25.58
N SER A 3 -11.63 -17.61 -25.21
CA SER A 3 -11.34 -17.97 -23.82
C SER A 3 -11.73 -16.75 -22.98
N GLU A 4 -12.76 -16.87 -22.13
CA GLU A 4 -13.05 -15.88 -21.10
C GLU A 4 -11.87 -15.93 -20.12
N GLN A 5 -10.86 -15.14 -20.44
CA GLN A 5 -9.73 -14.94 -19.57
C GLN A 5 -10.25 -14.20 -18.34
N SER A 6 -9.84 -14.60 -17.15
CA SER A 6 -10.29 -13.90 -15.93
C SER A 6 -9.58 -12.55 -15.78
N VAL A 7 -10.20 -11.58 -15.11
CA VAL A 7 -9.57 -10.29 -14.76
C VAL A 7 -8.17 -10.47 -14.15
N LYS A 8 -8.01 -11.52 -13.32
CA LYS A 8 -6.74 -11.91 -12.70
C LYS A 8 -5.68 -12.32 -13.73
N GLU A 9 -6.04 -13.14 -14.70
CA GLU A 9 -5.11 -13.60 -15.75
C GLU A 9 -4.69 -12.45 -16.64
N THR A 10 -5.63 -11.61 -17.06
CA THR A 10 -5.32 -10.39 -17.82
C THR A 10 -4.40 -9.47 -17.03
N LEU A 11 -4.66 -9.25 -15.73
CA LEU A 11 -3.78 -8.44 -14.89
C LEU A 11 -2.37 -9.04 -14.83
N ARG A 12 -2.24 -10.36 -14.70
CA ARG A 12 -0.94 -11.05 -14.72
C ARG A 12 -0.21 -10.84 -16.05
N GLU A 13 -0.91 -10.97 -17.17
CA GLU A 13 -0.32 -10.78 -18.50
C GLU A 13 0.12 -9.34 -18.74
N LEU A 14 -0.69 -8.37 -18.29
CA LEU A 14 -0.34 -6.96 -18.35
C LEU A 14 0.92 -6.66 -17.54
N LEU A 15 1.02 -7.17 -16.30
CA LEU A 15 2.22 -7.01 -15.48
C LEU A 15 3.43 -7.73 -16.10
N SER A 16 3.23 -8.87 -16.75
CA SER A 16 4.30 -9.60 -17.43
C SER A 16 4.80 -8.88 -18.68
N SER A 17 3.91 -8.19 -19.40
CA SER A 17 4.21 -7.53 -20.68
C SER A 17 4.76 -6.12 -20.52
N TYR A 18 4.22 -5.35 -19.56
CA TYR A 18 4.55 -3.94 -19.33
C TYR A 18 5.37 -3.71 -18.06
N GLY A 19 5.59 -4.74 -17.23
CA GLY A 19 6.25 -4.61 -15.94
C GLY A 19 5.37 -3.92 -14.89
N LEU A 20 5.97 -3.56 -13.76
CA LEU A 20 5.29 -2.82 -12.69
C LEU A 20 5.02 -1.35 -13.05
N ASP A 21 5.63 -0.86 -14.13
CA ASP A 21 5.50 0.53 -14.57
C ASP A 21 4.04 0.90 -14.89
N ILE A 22 3.25 -0.07 -15.32
CA ILE A 22 1.82 0.09 -15.58
C ILE A 22 1.02 0.47 -14.34
N LEU A 23 1.52 0.14 -13.14
CA LEU A 23 0.87 0.52 -11.87
C LEU A 23 0.97 2.02 -11.60
N PHE A 24 2.01 2.69 -12.10
CA PHE A 24 2.16 4.14 -11.99
C PHE A 24 1.29 4.90 -13.00
N SER A 25 0.73 4.19 -13.98
CA SER A 25 -0.15 4.74 -15.00
C SER A 25 -1.58 4.22 -14.82
N SER A 26 -2.25 4.69 -13.76
CA SER A 26 -3.59 4.20 -13.39
C SER A 26 -4.62 4.38 -14.52
N VAL A 27 -4.47 5.41 -15.36
CA VAL A 27 -5.32 5.64 -16.54
C VAL A 27 -5.18 4.54 -17.59
N GLN A 28 -3.94 4.11 -17.89
CA GLN A 28 -3.70 3.06 -18.88
C GLN A 28 -4.22 1.72 -18.38
N LEU A 29 -3.92 1.37 -17.13
CA LEU A 29 -4.43 0.14 -16.51
C LEU A 29 -5.97 0.12 -16.47
N THR A 30 -6.58 1.26 -16.13
CA THR A 30 -8.04 1.42 -16.11
C THR A 30 -8.66 1.20 -17.49
N GLY A 31 -8.10 1.83 -18.52
CA GLY A 31 -8.57 1.67 -19.90
C GLY A 31 -8.50 0.21 -20.34
N LEU A 32 -7.33 -0.40 -20.19
CA LEU A 32 -7.09 -1.79 -20.61
C LEU A 32 -8.01 -2.78 -19.89
N LEU A 33 -8.16 -2.68 -18.57
CA LEU A 33 -9.01 -3.61 -17.83
C LEU A 33 -10.50 -3.41 -18.15
N ARG A 34 -10.97 -2.17 -18.36
CA ARG A 34 -12.36 -1.91 -18.73
C ARG A 34 -12.69 -2.38 -20.14
N ASP A 35 -11.75 -2.21 -21.08
CA ASP A 35 -11.92 -2.61 -22.47
C ASP A 35 -11.91 -4.15 -22.61
N LEU A 36 -11.07 -4.83 -21.84
CA LEU A 36 -10.95 -6.29 -21.87
C LEU A 36 -12.03 -7.01 -21.03
N HIS A 37 -12.54 -6.38 -19.97
CA HIS A 37 -13.53 -6.97 -19.05
C HIS A 37 -14.80 -6.11 -18.85
N PRO A 38 -15.54 -5.77 -19.91
CA PRO A 38 -16.76 -4.96 -19.78
C PRO A 38 -17.89 -5.66 -19.02
N GLN A 39 -17.85 -7.00 -18.94
CA GLN A 39 -18.87 -7.81 -18.25
C GLN A 39 -18.68 -7.87 -16.73
N GLU A 40 -17.48 -7.54 -16.23
CA GLU A 40 -17.15 -7.62 -14.80
C GLU A 40 -16.71 -6.27 -14.21
N PRO A 41 -17.50 -5.19 -14.37
CA PRO A 41 -17.08 -3.84 -13.99
C PRO A 41 -16.79 -3.70 -12.49
N GLN A 42 -17.46 -4.49 -11.65
CA GLN A 42 -17.24 -4.49 -10.20
C GLN A 42 -15.85 -5.03 -9.82
N LYS A 43 -15.40 -6.09 -10.49
CA LYS A 43 -14.08 -6.68 -10.25
C LYS A 43 -12.97 -5.75 -10.73
N VAL A 44 -13.14 -5.18 -11.93
CA VAL A 44 -12.24 -4.17 -12.46
C VAL A 44 -12.14 -2.97 -11.52
N PHE A 45 -13.29 -2.48 -11.02
CA PHE A 45 -13.32 -1.39 -10.04
C PHE A 45 -12.53 -1.74 -8.77
N CYS A 46 -12.72 -2.93 -8.19
CA CYS A 46 -12.03 -3.29 -6.95
C CYS A 46 -10.51 -3.38 -7.10
N ILE A 47 -10.02 -3.88 -8.25
CA ILE A 47 -8.59 -3.93 -8.55
C ILE A 47 -8.00 -2.53 -8.62
N LEU A 48 -8.66 -1.62 -9.36
CA LEU A 48 -8.21 -0.24 -9.53
C LEU A 48 -8.30 0.57 -8.23
N GLU A 49 -9.39 0.39 -7.48
CA GLU A 49 -9.58 1.07 -6.20
C GLU A 49 -8.51 0.68 -5.18
N THR A 50 -7.93 -0.52 -5.29
CA THR A 50 -6.80 -0.92 -4.42
C THR A 50 -5.57 -0.02 -4.65
N ILE A 51 -5.36 0.45 -5.89
CA ILE A 51 -4.29 1.39 -6.24
C ILE A 51 -4.67 2.81 -5.79
N GLU A 52 -5.84 3.31 -6.21
CA GLU A 52 -6.28 4.69 -5.96
C GLU A 52 -6.45 4.99 -4.47
N SER A 53 -6.89 4.02 -3.67
CA SER A 53 -7.00 4.17 -2.21
C SER A 53 -5.67 4.06 -1.47
N GLY A 54 -4.55 3.81 -2.16
CA GLY A 54 -3.22 3.59 -1.58
C GLY A 54 -3.09 2.30 -0.77
N VAL A 55 -4.05 1.38 -0.86
CA VAL A 55 -4.02 0.10 -0.13
C VAL A 55 -3.01 -0.85 -0.75
N LEU A 56 -2.74 -0.75 -2.06
CA LEU A 56 -1.72 -1.53 -2.72
C LEU A 56 -0.34 -1.32 -2.07
N GLU A 57 0.02 -0.09 -1.71
CA GLU A 57 1.28 0.21 -1.01
C GLU A 57 1.33 -0.45 0.38
N SER A 58 0.20 -0.50 1.07
CA SER A 58 0.10 -1.19 2.37
C SER A 58 0.30 -2.69 2.18
N LEU A 59 -0.29 -3.27 1.12
CA LEU A 59 -0.14 -4.67 0.76
C LEU A 59 1.31 -5.03 0.41
N LEU A 60 2.04 -4.17 -0.31
CA LEU A 60 3.46 -4.38 -0.64
C LEU A 60 4.37 -4.41 0.59
N ASN A 61 3.93 -3.78 1.70
CA ASN A 61 4.63 -3.79 2.98
C ASN A 61 4.26 -4.98 3.89
N CYS A 62 3.30 -5.80 3.45
CA CYS A 62 2.87 -7.00 4.15
C CYS A 62 3.57 -8.26 3.63
N ASN A 63 3.51 -9.32 4.43
CA ASN A 63 3.84 -10.68 4.02
C ASN A 63 2.61 -11.31 3.33
N PRO A 64 2.66 -11.55 2.00
CA PRO A 64 1.52 -12.05 1.24
C PRO A 64 1.14 -13.49 1.59
N THR A 65 2.00 -14.23 2.31
CA THR A 65 1.71 -15.60 2.75
C THR A 65 0.89 -15.66 4.04
N ARG A 66 0.73 -14.53 4.74
CA ARG A 66 -0.03 -14.45 5.99
C ARG A 66 -1.44 -13.96 5.73
N GLU A 67 -2.41 -14.86 5.87
CA GLU A 67 -3.83 -14.55 5.65
C GLU A 67 -4.34 -13.39 6.51
N ALA A 68 -3.87 -13.26 7.76
CA ALA A 68 -4.25 -12.17 8.64
C ALA A 68 -3.85 -10.78 8.09
N GLU A 69 -2.70 -10.68 7.41
CA GLU A 69 -2.22 -9.43 6.82
C GLU A 69 -3.03 -9.07 5.55
N LEU A 70 -3.37 -10.08 4.73
CA LEU A 70 -4.28 -9.90 3.58
C LEU A 70 -5.67 -9.44 4.03
N ARG A 71 -6.23 -10.05 5.07
CA ARG A 71 -7.53 -9.64 5.64
C ARG A 71 -7.48 -8.23 6.21
N SER A 72 -6.36 -7.83 6.80
CA SER A 72 -6.17 -6.46 7.31
C SER A 72 -6.17 -5.44 6.17
N CYS A 73 -5.49 -5.74 5.06
CA CYS A 73 -5.53 -4.90 3.85
C CYS A 73 -6.94 -4.84 3.24
N ALA A 74 -7.68 -5.96 3.22
CA ALA A 74 -9.05 -6.00 2.73
C ALA A 74 -10.01 -5.19 3.60
N ALA A 75 -9.84 -5.23 4.92
CA ALA A 75 -10.58 -4.39 5.86
C ALA A 75 -10.25 -2.91 5.65
N LEU A 76 -8.98 -2.58 5.41
CA LEU A 76 -8.55 -1.21 5.10
C LEU A 76 -9.20 -0.70 3.81
N LEU A 77 -9.19 -1.51 2.75
CA LEU A 77 -9.87 -1.18 1.49
C LEU A 77 -11.37 -0.95 1.71
N THR A 78 -12.04 -1.87 2.41
CA THR A 78 -13.47 -1.74 2.79
C THR A 78 -13.74 -0.42 3.51
N SER A 79 -12.87 -0.03 4.45
CA SER A 79 -13.03 1.20 5.23
C SER A 79 -12.84 2.48 4.41
N ARG A 80 -11.97 2.45 3.38
CA ARG A 80 -11.62 3.62 2.57
C ARG A 80 -12.58 3.86 1.42
N SER A 81 -13.09 2.80 0.80
CA SER A 81 -13.87 2.89 -0.44
C SER A 81 -15.30 2.37 -0.33
N GLY A 82 -15.67 1.79 0.82
CA GLY A 82 -17.01 1.21 1.03
C GLY A 82 -17.28 -0.05 0.21
N ILE A 83 -16.25 -0.65 -0.42
CA ILE A 83 -16.35 -1.91 -1.14
C ILE A 83 -16.80 -3.02 -0.20
N GLN A 84 -17.67 -3.92 -0.68
CA GLN A 84 -18.08 -5.09 0.08
C GLN A 84 -16.88 -5.95 0.48
N ALA A 85 -16.82 -6.38 1.74
CA ALA A 85 -15.67 -7.09 2.32
C ALA A 85 -15.22 -8.33 1.51
N SER A 86 -16.14 -9.07 0.90
CA SER A 86 -15.83 -10.22 0.04
C SER A 86 -15.09 -9.81 -1.24
N LEU A 87 -15.50 -8.71 -1.87
CA LEU A 87 -14.87 -8.16 -3.07
C LEU A 87 -13.52 -7.52 -2.75
N ALA A 88 -13.43 -6.83 -1.60
CA ALA A 88 -12.17 -6.28 -1.12
C ALA A 88 -11.15 -7.40 -0.86
N LEU A 89 -11.55 -8.48 -0.18
CA LEU A 89 -10.68 -9.63 0.06
C LEU A 89 -10.24 -10.29 -1.25
N TRP A 90 -11.18 -10.49 -2.18
CA TRP A 90 -10.87 -11.02 -3.51
C TRP A 90 -9.83 -10.16 -4.24
N ALA A 91 -9.97 -8.83 -4.24
CA ALA A 91 -9.02 -7.93 -4.92
C ALA A 91 -7.62 -8.00 -4.30
N ILE A 92 -7.53 -8.00 -2.97
CA ILE A 92 -6.25 -8.16 -2.26
C ILE A 92 -5.60 -9.52 -2.55
N GLN A 93 -6.39 -10.59 -2.60
CA GLN A 93 -5.89 -11.92 -2.98
C GLN A 93 -5.37 -11.94 -4.41
N VAL A 94 -6.09 -11.35 -5.36
CA VAL A 94 -5.63 -11.22 -6.75
C VAL A 94 -4.29 -10.50 -6.80
N TRP A 95 -4.15 -9.34 -6.15
CA TRP A 95 -2.89 -8.61 -6.08
C TRP A 95 -1.75 -9.45 -5.48
N SER A 96 -2.02 -10.18 -4.39
CA SER A 96 -1.03 -11.06 -3.75
C SER A 96 -0.54 -12.22 -4.65
N GLU A 97 -1.36 -12.61 -5.62
CA GLU A 97 -1.08 -13.73 -6.54
C GLU A 97 -0.49 -13.28 -7.88
N VAL A 98 -0.77 -12.05 -8.32
CA VAL A 98 -0.25 -11.51 -9.59
C VAL A 98 1.09 -10.80 -9.42
N LEU A 99 1.38 -10.28 -8.24
CA LEU A 99 2.64 -9.60 -7.96
C LEU A 99 3.75 -10.61 -7.68
N PRO A 100 4.95 -10.41 -8.25
CA PRO A 100 6.16 -11.14 -7.86
C PRO A 100 6.40 -11.07 -6.35
N LYS A 101 6.81 -12.21 -5.76
CA LYS A 101 7.03 -12.34 -4.30
C LYS A 101 8.17 -11.43 -3.82
N GLU A 102 9.09 -11.11 -4.72
CA GLU A 102 10.28 -10.30 -4.51
C GLU A 102 9.93 -8.85 -4.19
N ILE A 103 8.78 -8.34 -4.66
CA ILE A 103 8.36 -6.96 -4.43
C ILE A 103 7.82 -6.78 -3.00
N PHE A 104 7.27 -7.85 -2.42
CA PHE A 104 6.81 -7.83 -1.05
C PHE A 104 8.03 -7.76 -0.14
N SER A 105 8.18 -6.61 0.53
CA SER A 105 9.25 -6.37 1.51
C SER A 105 10.70 -6.22 0.98
N GLU A 106 10.93 -5.68 -0.22
CA GLU A 106 12.23 -5.00 -0.51
C GLU A 106 12.35 -3.64 0.22
N GLN A 107 11.23 -3.04 0.64
CA GLN A 107 11.20 -1.74 1.35
C GLN A 107 11.50 -1.81 2.85
N LYS A 108 11.73 -3.00 3.42
CA LYS A 108 12.05 -3.14 4.86
C LYS A 108 13.41 -2.53 5.24
N ILE A 109 14.26 -2.22 4.27
CA ILE A 109 15.63 -1.71 4.49
C ILE A 109 15.69 -0.18 4.40
N SER A 110 14.81 0.50 3.65
CA SER A 110 14.90 1.97 3.50
C SER A 110 14.23 2.76 4.64
N ARG A 111 13.08 2.32 5.17
CA ARG A 111 12.38 3.09 6.24
C ARG A 111 12.99 2.98 7.64
N LYS A 112 13.91 2.04 7.87
CA LYS A 112 14.67 2.00 9.14
C LYS A 112 15.79 3.04 9.20
N VAL A 113 16.25 3.57 8.07
CA VAL A 113 17.29 4.60 8.07
C VAL A 113 16.70 5.98 8.36
N ASP A 114 15.47 6.25 7.90
CA ASP A 114 14.80 7.52 8.21
C ASP A 114 14.25 7.55 9.65
N ALA A 115 13.77 6.41 10.19
CA ALA A 115 13.29 6.34 11.58
C ALA A 115 14.42 6.30 12.63
N LEU A 116 15.68 6.11 12.21
CA LEU A 116 16.87 6.23 13.09
C LEU A 116 17.59 7.57 12.91
N ALA A 117 17.16 8.42 11.98
CA ALA A 117 17.72 9.76 11.78
C ALA A 117 16.98 10.86 12.57
N GLU A 118 15.83 10.54 13.18
CA GLU A 118 15.03 11.52 13.97
C GLU A 118 15.12 11.33 15.50
N ASP A 119 15.90 10.38 16.01
CA ASP A 119 16.08 10.16 17.46
C ASP A 119 17.38 10.75 18.05
N ASP A 120 18.14 11.54 17.28
CA ASP A 120 19.32 12.30 17.75
C ASP A 120 19.06 13.82 17.77
N VAL A 121 17.88 14.24 18.25
CA VAL A 121 17.75 15.58 18.83
C VAL A 121 17.79 15.40 20.34
N GLU A 122 19.02 15.35 20.88
CA GLU A 122 19.30 15.59 22.28
C GLU A 122 18.57 16.87 22.71
N LYS A 123 17.40 16.70 23.33
CA LYS A 123 16.84 17.73 24.18
C LYS A 123 17.79 17.80 25.38
N GLU A 124 18.78 18.68 25.31
CA GLU A 124 19.46 19.23 26.48
C GLU A 124 18.39 19.92 27.33
N ILE A 125 17.74 19.14 28.18
CA ILE A 125 16.92 19.65 29.27
C ILE A 125 17.92 20.30 30.23
N TRP A 126 18.00 21.63 30.15
CA TRP A 126 18.78 22.43 31.08
C TRP A 126 18.27 22.16 32.50
N ASN A 127 19.10 21.53 33.32
CA ASN A 127 18.83 21.19 34.73
C ASN A 127 19.20 22.32 35.70
N GLY A 128 19.28 23.56 35.22
CA GLY A 128 19.59 24.69 36.08
C GLY A 128 18.41 25.10 36.95
N THR A 129 18.71 25.65 38.11
CA THR A 129 17.69 26.06 39.09
C THR A 129 17.24 27.49 38.74
N ILE A 130 15.94 27.79 38.92
CA ILE A 130 15.32 29.10 38.61
C ILE A 130 16.08 30.29 39.22
N ASP A 131 16.83 30.09 40.31
CA ASP A 131 17.64 31.12 40.96
C ASP A 131 18.78 31.68 40.09
N GLU A 132 19.28 30.93 39.09
CA GLU A 132 20.31 31.43 38.16
C GLU A 132 19.73 32.38 37.09
N ILE A 133 18.43 32.26 36.77
CA ILE A 133 17.77 33.09 35.76
C ILE A 133 17.37 34.46 36.32
N LEU A 134 17.06 34.54 37.61
CA LEU A 134 16.46 35.73 38.23
C LEU A 134 17.45 36.63 38.96
N GLY A 135 18.76 36.49 38.69
CA GLY A 135 19.81 37.47 39.03
C GLY A 135 19.49 38.33 40.24
N ARG A 136 19.32 37.72 41.42
CA ARG A 136 19.12 38.47 42.65
C ARG A 136 20.47 39.03 43.08
N PRO A 137 20.64 40.36 43.22
CA PRO A 137 21.79 40.89 43.91
C PRO A 137 21.68 40.47 45.37
N GLU A 138 22.69 39.78 45.87
CA GLU A 138 22.90 39.61 47.30
C GLU A 138 22.88 40.99 47.97
N LEU A 139 22.03 41.14 48.99
CA LEU A 139 22.22 42.00 50.18
C LEU A 139 21.10 41.71 51.19
#